data_AF-A0A060R8P1-F1
#
_entry.id   AF-A0A060R8P1-F1
#
_cell.length_a   1.000
_cell.length_b   1.000
_cell.length_c   1.000
_cell.angle_alpha   90.00
_cell.angle_beta   90.00
_cell.angle_gamma   90.00
#
_symmetry.space_group_name_H-M   'P 1'
#
loop_
_entity.id
_entity.type
_entity.pdbx_description
1 polymer ?
#
loop_
_entity_poly.entity_id
_entity_poly.type
_entity_poly.pdbx_seq_one_letter_code
_entity_poly.pdbx_strand_id
1 'polypeptide(L)'
;MSSNFEITKTCELCGSSFIARKLTTQYCSHQCSQRAYKLRKRDERIKAVADSETTTFGLAQKKSNEFNPIQNDSTSLNRKEFLNVLEASELLGVCRATINNYCVQGKLKCIKMNRKIFIRRNDIEQLFESAPPYVVTPRKAKTQEPTEAVSEECITEFYTADELATKFGYSKSAIHKMAASKHIPKTTHNGSYLYSKRHFDEAFAGKQVDESITEWYTVEQIMELYSMTKNSVYSLTSERAITKKNQSGKTLYDKSEIDTILQPRLGDASIVEWYTNDEIKDVYGFEPGYVASFVFKNKIPKKRIGNKGYYSKQHFDKAVAERKPSTEYITVDKAMELYRMSRDAVYACVKRHNIPKIKEGPIIKLQKSALEALFNPVKLYI
;
A
#
# COMPACT_ATOMS: atom_id res chain seq x y z
N MET A 1 25.75 -26.07 -29.20
CA MET A 1 25.92 -27.51 -29.49
C MET A 1 24.80 -28.28 -28.80
N SER A 2 23.76 -28.70 -29.52
CA SER A 2 22.73 -29.59 -28.96
C SER A 2 23.12 -31.03 -29.27
N SER A 3 23.72 -31.72 -28.31
CA SER A 3 23.89 -33.17 -28.39
C SER A 3 22.50 -33.80 -28.40
N ASN A 4 22.16 -34.45 -29.51
CA ASN A 4 20.86 -35.06 -29.76
C ASN A 4 20.85 -36.45 -29.10
N PHE A 5 21.00 -36.50 -27.77
CA PHE A 5 21.00 -37.75 -27.03
C PHE A 5 19.56 -38.14 -26.66
N GLU A 6 19.24 -39.41 -26.87
CA GLU A 6 17.95 -40.00 -26.53
C GLU A 6 18.17 -40.98 -25.37
N ILE A 7 17.56 -40.71 -24.22
CA ILE A 7 17.67 -41.55 -23.02
C ILE A 7 16.30 -42.15 -22.72
N THR A 8 16.23 -43.46 -22.54
CA THR A 8 15.01 -44.12 -22.06
C THR A 8 14.86 -43.88 -20.55
N LYS A 9 13.73 -43.28 -20.17
CA LYS A 9 13.38 -43.00 -18.76
C LYS A 9 11.99 -43.54 -18.44
N THR A 10 11.73 -43.76 -17.17
CA THR A 10 10.41 -44.14 -16.67
C THR A 10 9.68 -42.90 -16.17
N CYS A 11 8.41 -42.71 -16.56
CA CYS A 11 7.61 -41.56 -16.13
C CYS A 11 7.28 -41.66 -14.63
N GLU A 12 7.56 -40.61 -13.86
CA GLU A 12 7.30 -40.57 -12.41
C GLU A 12 5.81 -40.66 -12.04
N LEU A 13 4.89 -40.31 -12.96
CA LEU A 13 3.45 -40.35 -12.68
C LEU A 13 2.77 -41.66 -13.10
N CYS A 14 3.00 -42.11 -14.33
CA CYS A 14 2.29 -43.27 -14.90
C CYS A 14 3.14 -44.53 -15.02
N GLY A 15 4.43 -44.47 -14.69
CA GLY A 15 5.33 -45.63 -14.71
C GLY A 15 5.69 -46.16 -16.10
N SER A 16 5.22 -45.54 -17.18
CA SER A 16 5.53 -45.97 -18.55
C SER A 16 6.93 -45.51 -18.97
N SER A 17 7.66 -46.34 -19.72
CA SER A 17 8.93 -45.95 -20.35
C SER A 17 8.71 -44.95 -21.49
N PHE A 18 9.55 -43.92 -21.58
CA PHE A 18 9.52 -42.92 -22.64
C PHE A 18 10.93 -42.46 -23.01
N ILE A 19 11.07 -41.86 -24.19
CA ILE A 19 12.35 -41.36 -24.70
C ILE A 19 12.48 -39.87 -24.34
N ALA A 20 13.47 -39.55 -23.53
CA ALA A 20 13.80 -38.20 -23.07
C ALA A 20 14.97 -37.62 -23.88
N ARG A 21 14.79 -36.41 -24.41
CA ARG A 21 15.86 -35.64 -25.09
C ARG A 21 16.57 -34.64 -24.17
N LYS A 22 16.12 -34.53 -22.92
CA LYS A 22 16.70 -33.65 -21.90
C LYS A 22 16.91 -34.45 -20.62
N LEU A 23 17.99 -34.15 -19.89
CA LEU A 23 18.22 -34.75 -18.57
C LEU A 23 17.15 -34.33 -17.55
N THR A 24 16.48 -33.18 -17.75
CA THR A 24 15.48 -32.62 -16.83
C THR A 24 14.05 -33.10 -17.08
N THR A 25 13.75 -33.83 -18.16
CA THR A 25 12.39 -34.32 -18.41
C THR A 25 12.09 -35.53 -17.51
N GLN A 26 11.06 -35.40 -16.68
CA GLN A 26 10.60 -36.38 -15.69
C GLN A 26 9.33 -37.14 -16.11
N TYR A 27 8.56 -36.59 -17.06
CA TYR A 27 7.24 -37.10 -17.46
C TYR A 27 7.18 -37.42 -18.94
N CYS A 28 6.43 -38.46 -19.30
CA CYS A 28 6.26 -38.90 -20.69
C CYS A 28 5.42 -37.95 -21.55
N SER A 29 4.56 -37.12 -20.94
CA SER A 29 3.67 -36.20 -21.65
C SER A 29 3.32 -34.96 -20.80
N HIS A 30 2.85 -33.91 -21.47
CA HIS A 30 2.36 -32.70 -20.82
C HIS A 30 1.15 -32.96 -19.90
N GLN A 31 0.32 -33.96 -20.22
CA GLN A 31 -0.78 -34.35 -19.34
C GLN A 31 -0.27 -34.93 -18.02
N CYS A 32 0.79 -35.76 -18.07
CA CYS A 32 1.41 -36.29 -16.86
C CYS A 32 2.07 -35.19 -16.03
N SER A 33 2.75 -34.22 -16.66
CA SER A 33 3.35 -33.10 -15.91
C SER A 33 2.29 -32.22 -15.20
N GLN A 34 1.16 -31.95 -15.86
CA GLN A 34 0.06 -31.19 -15.25
C GLN A 34 -0.60 -31.92 -14.09
N ARG A 35 -0.79 -33.24 -14.20
CA ARG A 35 -1.35 -34.06 -13.12
C ARG A 35 -0.39 -34.11 -11.93
N ALA A 36 0.90 -34.32 -12.16
CA ALA A 36 1.92 -34.29 -11.11
C ALA A 36 1.99 -32.92 -10.41
N TYR A 37 1.88 -31.81 -11.14
CA TYR A 37 1.81 -30.46 -10.57
C TYR A 37 0.59 -30.29 -9.64
N LYS A 38 -0.59 -30.78 -10.04
CA LYS A 38 -1.81 -30.72 -9.24
C LYS A 38 -1.73 -31.58 -7.98
N LEU A 39 -1.15 -32.78 -8.07
CA LEU A 39 -0.88 -33.66 -6.92
C LEU A 39 0.04 -32.97 -5.91
N ARG A 40 1.20 -32.45 -6.36
CA ARG A 40 2.13 -31.72 -5.49
C ARG A 40 1.45 -30.54 -4.77
N LYS A 41 0.64 -29.75 -5.47
CA LYS A 41 -0.11 -28.63 -4.87
C LYS A 41 -1.17 -29.08 -3.87
N ARG A 42 -1.76 -30.26 -4.03
CA ARG A 42 -2.67 -30.86 -3.05
C ARG A 42 -1.90 -31.31 -1.81
N ASP A 43 -0.76 -31.97 -1.99
CA ASP A 43 0.06 -32.47 -0.88
C ASP A 43 0.68 -31.32 -0.08
N GLU A 44 1.11 -30.23 -0.73
CA GLU A 44 1.52 -28.99 -0.08
C GLU A 44 0.41 -28.42 0.82
N ARG A 45 -0.85 -28.47 0.38
CA ARG A 45 -1.99 -28.02 1.21
C ARG A 45 -2.25 -28.96 2.39
N ILE A 46 -2.14 -30.27 2.19
CA ILE A 46 -2.31 -31.26 3.27
C ILE A 46 -1.20 -31.08 4.32
N LYS A 47 0.06 -30.92 3.89
CA LYS A 47 1.18 -30.64 4.79
C LYS A 47 1.01 -29.32 5.54
N ALA A 48 0.58 -28.25 4.88
CA ALA A 48 0.32 -26.97 5.55
C ALA A 48 -0.75 -27.08 6.66
N VAL A 49 -1.75 -27.95 6.50
CA VAL A 49 -2.74 -28.24 7.55
C VAL A 49 -2.11 -29.08 8.67
N ALA A 50 -1.40 -30.15 8.34
CA ALA A 50 -0.72 -31.00 9.33
C ALA A 50 0.32 -30.22 10.17
N ASP A 51 1.09 -29.33 9.54
CA ASP A 51 2.09 -28.48 10.21
C ASP A 51 1.42 -27.43 11.12
N SER A 52 0.23 -26.93 10.74
CA SER A 52 -0.55 -26.02 11.60
C SER A 52 -1.10 -26.71 12.85
N GLU A 53 -1.32 -28.03 12.80
CA GLU A 53 -1.71 -28.85 13.95
C GLU A 53 -0.52 -29.18 14.86
N THR A 54 0.73 -29.12 14.36
CA THR A 54 1.91 -29.44 15.18
C THR A 54 2.47 -28.24 15.96
N THR A 55 2.15 -27.01 15.57
CA THR A 55 2.60 -25.78 16.26
C THR A 55 1.75 -25.36 17.48
N THR A 56 0.75 -26.15 17.88
CA THR A 56 -0.12 -25.90 19.04
C THR A 56 0.05 -26.92 20.18
N PHE A 57 1.19 -27.62 20.24
CA PHE A 57 1.51 -28.59 21.31
C PHE A 57 2.40 -28.04 22.45
N GLY A 58 2.60 -26.72 22.53
CA GLY A 58 3.28 -26.08 23.67
C GLY A 58 2.44 -24.95 24.24
N LEU A 59 1.90 -25.14 25.45
CA LEU A 59 1.17 -24.18 26.32
C LEU A 59 -0.34 -24.04 26.09
N ALA A 60 -1.12 -25.04 26.54
CA ALA A 60 -2.39 -24.82 27.26
C ALA A 60 -2.97 -26.15 27.77
N GLN A 61 -2.59 -26.57 28.98
CA GLN A 61 -3.47 -27.45 29.75
C GLN A 61 -4.66 -26.65 30.29
N LYS A 62 -5.83 -27.29 30.26
CA LYS A 62 -7.12 -26.94 30.90
C LYS A 62 -8.08 -26.06 30.09
N LYS A 63 -8.76 -26.69 29.12
CA LYS A 63 -10.08 -27.29 29.36
C LYS A 63 -10.38 -28.29 28.26
N SER A 64 -10.53 -29.54 28.67
CA SER A 64 -11.21 -30.58 27.92
C SER A 64 -12.56 -30.09 27.44
N ASN A 65 -12.82 -30.20 26.14
CA ASN A 65 -14.00 -30.94 25.75
C ASN A 65 -13.69 -31.70 24.46
N GLU A 66 -13.78 -33.01 24.62
CA GLU A 66 -13.65 -34.01 23.58
C GLU A 66 -14.60 -33.72 22.42
N PHE A 67 -14.13 -34.10 21.24
CA PHE A 67 -14.99 -34.47 20.12
C PHE A 67 -15.91 -35.60 20.60
N ASN A 68 -17.12 -35.26 21.05
CA ASN A 68 -18.20 -36.23 21.15
C ASN A 68 -18.81 -36.43 19.76
N PRO A 69 -18.82 -37.65 19.21
CA PRO A 69 -19.64 -37.97 18.06
C PRO A 69 -21.11 -37.94 18.50
N ILE A 70 -21.92 -37.08 17.87
CA ILE A 70 -23.39 -37.20 17.79
C ILE A 70 -24.07 -37.41 19.16
N GLN A 71 -24.23 -36.33 19.93
CA GLN A 71 -25.43 -36.14 20.73
C GLN A 71 -26.00 -34.76 20.39
N ASN A 72 -27.22 -34.76 19.87
CA ASN A 72 -27.99 -33.57 19.57
C ASN A 72 -28.24 -32.79 20.88
N ASP A 73 -27.43 -31.76 21.11
CA ASP A 73 -27.67 -30.74 22.15
C ASP A 73 -28.74 -29.72 21.70
N SER A 74 -29.63 -30.12 20.77
CA SER A 74 -30.78 -29.34 20.30
C SER A 74 -31.78 -29.06 21.43
N THR A 75 -31.71 -29.82 22.52
CA THR A 75 -32.54 -29.64 23.72
C THR A 75 -32.16 -28.38 24.51
N SER A 76 -30.91 -27.93 24.43
CA SER A 76 -30.39 -26.79 25.20
C SER A 76 -30.76 -25.43 24.56
N LEU A 77 -30.81 -25.35 23.22
CA LEU A 77 -31.23 -24.15 22.50
C LEU A 77 -32.75 -23.92 22.57
N ASN A 78 -33.53 -25.00 22.66
CA ASN A 78 -35.01 -24.93 22.74
C ASN A 78 -35.54 -24.32 24.04
N ARG A 79 -34.77 -24.32 25.12
CA ARG A 79 -35.17 -23.74 26.41
C ARG A 79 -34.87 -22.24 26.54
N LYS A 80 -34.05 -21.67 25.66
CA LYS A 80 -33.70 -20.24 25.72
C LYS A 80 -34.78 -19.39 25.04
N GLU A 81 -35.37 -18.47 25.79
CA GLU A 81 -36.33 -17.48 25.29
C GLU A 81 -35.65 -16.38 24.46
N PHE A 82 -34.41 -16.03 24.80
CA PHE A 82 -33.61 -15.03 24.12
C PHE A 82 -32.42 -15.68 23.43
N LEU A 83 -32.32 -15.45 22.13
CA LEU A 83 -31.34 -16.05 21.24
C LEU A 83 -30.35 -14.98 20.75
N ASN A 84 -29.07 -15.32 20.72
CA ASN A 84 -28.08 -14.54 19.97
C ASN A 84 -28.23 -14.81 18.46
N VAL A 85 -27.68 -13.94 17.61
CA VAL A 85 -27.69 -14.11 16.15
C VAL A 85 -27.16 -15.48 15.72
N LEU A 86 -26.12 -15.98 16.37
CA LEU A 86 -25.54 -17.29 16.06
C LEU A 86 -26.48 -18.44 16.45
N GLU A 87 -27.10 -18.38 17.63
CA GLU A 87 -28.06 -19.39 18.09
C GLU A 87 -29.35 -19.36 17.24
N ALA A 88 -29.81 -18.18 16.82
CA ALA A 88 -30.92 -18.04 15.88
C ALA A 88 -30.56 -18.59 14.48
N SER A 89 -29.28 -18.49 14.08
CA SER A 89 -28.75 -19.07 12.84
C SER A 89 -28.86 -20.57 12.85
N GLU A 90 -28.45 -21.17 13.97
CA GLU A 90 -28.52 -22.61 14.21
C GLU A 90 -29.97 -23.09 14.32
N LEU A 91 -30.84 -22.33 15.01
CA LEU A 91 -32.26 -22.64 15.15
C LEU A 91 -32.98 -22.72 13.79
N LEU A 92 -32.73 -21.75 12.91
CA LEU A 92 -33.39 -21.64 11.60
C LEU A 92 -32.66 -22.38 10.48
N GLY A 93 -31.42 -22.85 10.72
CA GLY A 93 -30.58 -23.45 9.69
C GLY A 93 -30.16 -22.48 8.58
N VAL A 94 -30.17 -21.17 8.84
CA VAL A 94 -29.77 -20.13 7.87
C VAL A 94 -28.40 -19.57 8.21
N CYS A 95 -27.76 -18.84 7.29
CA CYS A 95 -26.48 -18.19 7.60
C CYS A 95 -26.67 -16.93 8.47
N ARG A 96 -25.65 -16.62 9.29
CA ARG A 96 -25.64 -15.43 10.18
C ARG A 96 -25.95 -14.13 9.44
N ALA A 97 -25.50 -14.02 8.19
CA ALA A 97 -25.74 -12.83 7.36
C ALA A 97 -27.23 -12.64 7.06
N THR A 98 -27.98 -13.71 6.81
CA THR A 98 -29.43 -13.63 6.57
C THR A 98 -30.15 -13.05 7.78
N ILE A 99 -29.85 -13.52 8.99
CA ILE A 99 -30.48 -13.01 10.22
C ILE A 99 -30.11 -11.55 10.44
N ASN A 100 -28.83 -11.19 10.29
CA ASN A 100 -28.40 -9.80 10.37
C ASN A 100 -29.14 -8.91 9.35
N ASN A 101 -29.31 -9.38 8.11
CA ASN A 101 -30.04 -8.64 7.07
C ASN A 101 -31.52 -8.47 7.46
N TYR A 102 -32.15 -9.48 8.06
CA TYR A 102 -33.53 -9.40 8.54
C TYR A 102 -33.68 -8.42 9.72
N CYS A 103 -32.70 -8.38 10.63
CA CYS A 103 -32.63 -7.38 11.69
C CYS A 103 -32.45 -5.96 11.13
N VAL A 104 -31.56 -5.77 10.15
CA VAL A 104 -31.31 -4.46 9.50
C VAL A 104 -32.51 -3.99 8.67
N GLN A 105 -33.19 -4.89 7.97
CA GLN A 105 -34.41 -4.60 7.21
C GLN A 105 -35.64 -4.35 8.11
N GLY A 106 -35.53 -4.60 9.42
CA GLY A 106 -36.64 -4.47 10.36
C GLY A 106 -37.71 -5.55 10.25
N LYS A 107 -37.45 -6.62 9.47
CA LYS A 107 -38.38 -7.76 9.32
C LYS A 107 -38.44 -8.62 10.58
N LEU A 108 -37.33 -8.73 11.30
CA LEU A 108 -37.24 -9.47 12.55
C LEU A 108 -36.98 -8.51 13.70
N LYS A 109 -37.88 -8.51 14.69
CA LYS A 109 -37.72 -7.70 15.91
C LYS A 109 -36.50 -8.18 16.69
N CYS A 110 -35.63 -7.25 17.05
CA CYS A 110 -34.41 -7.56 17.78
C CYS A 110 -33.95 -6.37 18.63
N ILE A 111 -33.16 -6.64 19.66
CA ILE A 111 -32.58 -5.61 20.53
C ILE A 111 -31.05 -5.72 20.45
N LYS A 112 -30.39 -4.59 20.17
CA LYS A 112 -28.94 -4.49 20.22
C LYS A 112 -28.48 -4.10 21.61
N MET A 113 -27.79 -5.00 22.30
CA MET A 113 -27.12 -4.71 23.57
C MET A 113 -25.60 -4.65 23.31
N ASN A 114 -25.05 -3.43 23.25
CA ASN A 114 -23.66 -3.15 22.88
C ASN A 114 -23.26 -3.78 21.53
N ARG A 115 -22.36 -4.78 21.54
CA ARG A 115 -21.84 -5.48 20.36
C ARG A 115 -22.67 -6.72 19.97
N LYS A 116 -23.65 -7.12 20.77
CA LYS A 116 -24.48 -8.32 20.54
C LYS A 116 -25.92 -7.93 20.21
N ILE A 117 -26.59 -8.76 19.43
CA ILE A 117 -28.01 -8.62 19.09
C ILE A 117 -28.73 -9.82 19.69
N PHE A 118 -29.82 -9.55 20.40
CA PHE A 118 -30.70 -10.53 20.99
C PHE A 118 -32.05 -10.52 20.28
N ILE A 119 -32.56 -11.71 20.01
CA ILE A 119 -33.83 -11.96 19.32
C ILE A 119 -34.68 -12.83 20.25
N ARG A 120 -35.94 -12.46 20.49
CA ARG A 120 -36.85 -13.33 21.25
C ARG A 120 -37.32 -14.47 20.35
N ARG A 121 -37.40 -15.69 20.88
CA ARG A 121 -37.93 -16.85 20.16
C ARG A 121 -39.35 -16.59 19.62
N ASN A 122 -40.20 -15.98 20.44
CA ASN A 122 -41.56 -15.61 20.04
C ASN A 122 -41.60 -14.64 18.85
N ASP A 123 -40.60 -13.76 18.69
CA ASP A 123 -40.52 -12.85 17.53
C ASP A 123 -40.13 -13.61 16.24
N ILE A 124 -39.39 -14.71 16.36
CA ILE A 124 -39.09 -15.61 15.24
C ILE A 124 -40.35 -16.39 14.86
N GLU A 125 -41.11 -16.89 15.83
CA GLU A 125 -42.38 -17.58 15.59
C GLU A 125 -43.42 -16.64 14.94
N GLN A 126 -43.54 -15.40 15.46
CA GLN A 126 -44.38 -14.36 14.87
C GLN A 126 -44.01 -14.04 13.41
N LEU A 127 -42.73 -14.12 13.04
CA LEU A 127 -42.28 -13.89 11.67
C LEU A 127 -42.92 -14.89 10.69
N PHE A 128 -43.10 -16.14 11.11
CA PHE A 128 -43.75 -17.17 10.29
C PHE A 128 -45.28 -17.02 10.30
N GLU A 129 -45.85 -16.66 11.44
CA GLU A 129 -47.30 -16.47 11.57
C GLU A 129 -47.81 -15.27 10.74
N SER A 130 -47.02 -14.20 10.67
CA SER A 130 -47.35 -12.99 9.88
C SER A 130 -46.80 -13.02 8.46
N ALA A 131 -46.30 -14.17 7.96
CA ALA A 131 -45.63 -14.22 6.67
C ALA A 131 -46.63 -13.98 5.52
N PRO A 132 -46.32 -13.06 4.57
CA PRO A 132 -47.12 -12.94 3.36
C PRO A 132 -47.00 -14.22 2.51
N PRO A 133 -47.98 -14.49 1.62
CA PRO A 133 -47.93 -15.65 0.75
C PRO A 133 -46.62 -15.66 -0.05
N TYR A 134 -46.02 -16.84 -0.19
CA TYR A 134 -44.76 -17.01 -0.88
C TYR A 134 -44.87 -16.56 -2.34
N VAL A 135 -44.17 -15.49 -2.69
CA VAL A 135 -44.03 -15.03 -4.08
C VAL A 135 -42.68 -15.52 -4.61
N VAL A 136 -42.73 -16.36 -5.64
CA VAL A 136 -41.53 -16.72 -6.41
C VAL A 136 -41.01 -15.43 -7.02
N THR A 137 -39.85 -14.95 -6.57
CA THR A 137 -39.15 -13.90 -7.30
C THR A 137 -38.76 -14.49 -8.65
N PRO A 138 -39.31 -13.97 -9.77
CA PRO A 138 -38.96 -14.51 -11.07
C PRO A 138 -37.45 -14.40 -11.21
N ARG A 139 -36.80 -15.52 -11.50
CA ARG A 139 -35.38 -15.53 -11.82
C ARG A 139 -35.22 -14.53 -12.95
N LYS A 140 -34.51 -13.40 -12.72
CA LYS A 140 -34.22 -12.44 -13.79
C LYS A 140 -33.62 -13.25 -14.94
N ALA A 141 -34.41 -13.52 -15.98
CA ALA A 141 -33.85 -13.96 -17.24
C ALA A 141 -32.87 -12.86 -17.65
N LYS A 142 -31.75 -13.23 -18.28
CA LYS A 142 -30.89 -12.26 -18.96
C LYS A 142 -31.64 -11.72 -20.18
N THR A 143 -32.80 -11.12 -19.97
CA THR A 143 -33.50 -10.33 -20.95
C THR A 143 -32.84 -8.97 -20.84
N GLN A 144 -32.17 -8.58 -21.92
CA GLN A 144 -31.81 -7.18 -22.15
C GLN A 144 -33.10 -6.39 -21.94
N GLU A 145 -33.14 -5.57 -20.89
CA GLU A 145 -34.28 -4.66 -20.69
C GLU A 145 -34.43 -3.88 -22.00
N PRO A 146 -35.60 -3.93 -22.66
CA PRO A 146 -35.94 -2.96 -23.69
C PRO A 146 -36.02 -1.64 -22.94
N THR A 147 -34.97 -0.82 -23.07
CA THR A 147 -34.95 0.52 -22.51
C THR A 147 -36.16 1.26 -23.05
N GLU A 148 -36.94 1.79 -22.12
CA GLU A 148 -38.12 2.59 -22.36
C GLU A 148 -37.82 3.67 -23.42
N ALA A 149 -38.77 3.83 -24.33
CA ALA A 149 -38.72 4.77 -25.43
C ALA A 149 -38.58 6.21 -24.90
N VAL A 150 -37.33 6.67 -24.78
CA VAL A 150 -37.01 8.08 -24.74
C VAL A 150 -36.80 8.51 -26.18
N SER A 151 -37.64 9.42 -26.62
CA SER A 151 -37.56 10.14 -27.89
C SER A 151 -36.22 10.84 -28.01
N GLU A 152 -35.27 10.25 -28.73
CA GLU A 152 -34.00 10.87 -29.09
C GLU A 152 -33.84 10.83 -30.60
N GLU A 153 -33.53 11.99 -31.17
CA GLU A 153 -33.29 12.25 -32.59
C GLU A 153 -32.56 11.08 -33.25
N CYS A 154 -33.08 10.59 -34.38
CA CYS A 154 -32.50 9.48 -35.12
C CYS A 154 -30.99 9.71 -35.28
N ILE A 155 -30.18 8.89 -34.62
CA ILE A 155 -28.72 9.00 -34.66
C ILE A 155 -28.30 8.60 -36.07
N THR A 156 -27.99 9.59 -36.91
CA THR A 156 -27.59 9.38 -38.32
C THR A 156 -26.09 9.17 -38.47
N GLU A 157 -25.29 9.66 -37.52
CA GLU A 157 -23.83 9.67 -37.62
C GLU A 157 -23.16 8.76 -36.60
N PHE A 158 -22.35 7.84 -37.12
CA PHE A 158 -21.56 6.90 -36.33
C PHE A 158 -20.07 7.01 -36.66
N TYR A 159 -19.20 6.74 -35.67
CA TYR A 159 -17.79 6.44 -35.87
C TYR A 159 -17.56 4.92 -35.83
N THR A 160 -16.60 4.45 -36.62
CA THR A 160 -16.04 3.10 -36.45
C THR A 160 -14.97 3.08 -35.36
N ALA A 161 -14.75 1.91 -34.74
CA ALA A 161 -13.67 1.76 -33.75
C ALA A 161 -12.28 2.08 -34.32
N ASP A 162 -12.11 1.97 -35.64
CA ASP A 162 -10.85 2.22 -36.34
C ASP A 162 -10.63 3.72 -36.55
N GLU A 163 -11.67 4.46 -36.92
CA GLU A 163 -11.65 5.94 -36.96
C GLU A 163 -11.41 6.54 -35.58
N LEU A 164 -11.99 5.96 -34.53
CA LEU A 164 -11.75 6.40 -33.15
C LEU A 164 -10.31 6.12 -32.70
N ALA A 165 -9.73 5.01 -33.15
CA ALA A 165 -8.34 4.68 -32.84
C ALA A 165 -7.36 5.64 -33.51
N THR A 166 -7.62 6.05 -34.75
CA THR A 166 -6.78 7.04 -35.46
C THR A 166 -6.96 8.45 -34.91
N LYS A 167 -8.20 8.89 -34.65
CA LYS A 167 -8.51 10.23 -34.13
C LYS A 167 -7.96 10.46 -32.72
N PHE A 168 -8.08 9.49 -31.82
CA PHE A 168 -7.75 9.66 -30.41
C PHE A 168 -6.49 8.91 -29.94
N GLY A 169 -5.87 8.09 -30.79
CA GLY A 169 -4.65 7.34 -30.46
C GLY A 169 -4.84 6.22 -29.42
N TYR A 170 -6.09 5.83 -29.13
CA TYR A 170 -6.41 4.73 -28.23
C TYR A 170 -6.47 3.39 -28.95
N SER A 171 -6.22 2.29 -28.22
CA SER A 171 -6.45 0.94 -28.76
C SER A 171 -7.95 0.64 -28.89
N LYS A 172 -8.33 -0.19 -29.87
CA LYS A 172 -9.73 -0.61 -30.10
C LYS A 172 -10.38 -1.16 -28.82
N SER A 173 -9.65 -2.01 -28.08
CA SER A 173 -10.13 -2.56 -26.79
C SER A 173 -10.33 -1.50 -25.71
N ALA A 174 -9.50 -0.45 -25.66
CA ALA A 174 -9.67 0.64 -24.72
C ALA A 174 -10.93 1.46 -25.05
N ILE A 175 -11.16 1.73 -26.34
CA ILE A 175 -12.36 2.41 -26.84
C ILE A 175 -13.62 1.63 -26.43
N HIS A 176 -13.64 0.30 -26.62
CA HIS A 176 -14.76 -0.55 -26.22
C HIS A 176 -15.06 -0.46 -24.71
N LYS A 177 -14.03 -0.50 -23.86
CA LYS A 177 -14.20 -0.38 -22.39
C LYS A 177 -14.70 0.99 -21.99
N MET A 178 -14.17 2.05 -22.61
CA MET A 178 -14.59 3.43 -22.33
C MET A 178 -16.04 3.69 -22.75
N ALA A 179 -16.44 3.20 -23.93
CA ALA A 179 -17.82 3.31 -24.40
C ALA A 179 -18.79 2.55 -23.50
N ALA A 180 -18.42 1.37 -23.01
CA ALA A 180 -19.23 0.61 -22.05
C ALA A 180 -19.36 1.33 -20.70
N SER A 181 -18.29 1.94 -20.20
CA SER A 181 -18.29 2.67 -18.93
C SER A 181 -19.14 3.94 -18.94
N LYS A 182 -19.29 4.58 -20.11
CA LYS A 182 -20.06 5.82 -20.27
C LYS A 182 -21.44 5.60 -20.90
N HIS A 183 -21.86 4.35 -21.04
CA HIS A 183 -23.15 3.98 -21.65
C HIS A 183 -23.38 4.60 -23.04
N ILE A 184 -22.34 4.66 -23.88
CA ILE A 184 -22.45 5.23 -25.23
C ILE A 184 -23.26 4.27 -26.12
N PRO A 185 -24.32 4.75 -26.81
CA PRO A 185 -25.08 3.94 -27.75
C PRO A 185 -24.19 3.37 -28.85
N LYS A 186 -24.33 2.06 -29.10
CA LYS A 186 -23.58 1.34 -30.13
C LYS A 186 -24.50 0.52 -31.01
N THR A 187 -24.19 0.48 -32.29
CA THR A 187 -24.82 -0.39 -33.29
C THR A 187 -23.78 -1.36 -33.83
N THR A 188 -24.21 -2.49 -34.39
CA THR A 188 -23.32 -3.47 -35.01
C THR A 188 -23.63 -3.53 -36.51
N HIS A 189 -22.64 -3.24 -37.35
CA HIS A 189 -22.74 -3.37 -38.80
C HIS A 189 -21.58 -4.26 -39.29
N ASN A 190 -21.89 -5.35 -39.98
CA ASN A 190 -20.91 -6.31 -40.52
C ASN A 190 -19.88 -6.82 -39.48
N GLY A 191 -20.31 -7.06 -38.24
CA GLY A 191 -19.43 -7.53 -37.16
C GLY A 191 -18.54 -6.46 -36.53
N SER A 192 -18.58 -5.22 -37.01
CA SER A 192 -17.89 -4.07 -36.43
C SER A 192 -18.82 -3.28 -35.51
N TYR A 193 -18.28 -2.75 -34.40
CA TYR A 193 -18.99 -1.84 -33.51
C TYR A 193 -18.94 -0.41 -34.06
N LEU A 194 -20.11 0.20 -34.18
CA LEU A 194 -20.31 1.60 -34.54
C LEU A 194 -20.79 2.36 -33.30
N TYR A 195 -20.25 3.56 -33.09
CA TYR A 195 -20.54 4.41 -31.95
C TYR A 195 -21.16 5.73 -32.39
N SER A 196 -22.18 6.21 -31.69
CA SER A 196 -22.77 7.54 -31.95
C SER A 196 -21.70 8.63 -31.89
N LYS A 197 -21.56 9.45 -32.95
CA LYS A 197 -20.58 10.55 -32.96
C LYS A 197 -20.88 11.57 -31.87
N ARG A 198 -22.15 11.98 -31.74
CA ARG A 198 -22.58 13.00 -30.77
C ARG A 198 -22.27 12.59 -29.34
N HIS A 199 -22.71 11.39 -28.92
CA HIS A 199 -22.47 10.92 -27.55
C HIS A 199 -21.00 10.63 -27.29
N PHE A 200 -20.24 10.23 -28.31
CA PHE A 200 -18.81 10.02 -28.17
C PHE A 200 -18.06 11.35 -28.05
N ASP A 201 -18.30 12.33 -28.91
CA ASP A 201 -17.63 13.62 -28.85
C ASP A 201 -18.02 14.38 -27.55
N GLU A 202 -19.29 14.33 -27.09
CA GLU A 202 -19.72 14.88 -25.79
C GLU A 202 -19.01 14.20 -24.61
N ALA A 203 -18.97 12.86 -24.62
CA ALA A 203 -18.28 12.10 -23.60
C ALA A 203 -16.77 12.42 -23.55
N PHE A 204 -16.16 12.82 -24.66
CA PHE A 204 -14.72 13.03 -24.78
C PHE A 204 -14.31 14.51 -24.84
N ALA A 205 -15.26 15.46 -24.90
CA ALA A 205 -15.01 16.89 -24.91
C ALA A 205 -14.22 17.37 -23.69
N GLY A 206 -14.48 16.79 -22.50
CA GLY A 206 -13.78 17.18 -21.27
C GLY A 206 -12.37 16.61 -21.09
N LYS A 207 -11.80 15.91 -22.08
CA LYS A 207 -10.53 15.18 -21.92
C LYS A 207 -9.55 15.39 -23.08
N GLN A 208 -9.76 16.43 -23.88
CA GLN A 208 -8.77 16.82 -24.87
C GLN A 208 -7.51 17.26 -24.14
N VAL A 209 -6.40 16.67 -24.54
CA VAL A 209 -5.08 16.99 -24.01
C VAL A 209 -4.68 18.32 -24.63
N ASP A 210 -4.37 19.32 -23.80
CA ASP A 210 -3.94 20.64 -24.28
C ASP A 210 -2.78 20.49 -25.28
N GLU A 211 -2.96 21.05 -26.48
CA GLU A 211 -1.97 21.03 -27.57
C GLU A 211 -0.68 21.79 -27.21
N SER A 212 -0.66 22.47 -26.06
CA SER A 212 0.47 23.23 -25.52
C SER A 212 1.58 22.34 -24.91
N ILE A 213 1.33 21.05 -24.67
CA ILE A 213 2.30 20.15 -24.02
C ILE A 213 3.23 19.50 -25.06
N THR A 214 4.43 20.05 -25.18
CA THR A 214 5.44 19.65 -26.17
C THR A 214 6.24 18.41 -25.76
N GLU A 215 6.43 18.16 -24.47
CA GLU A 215 7.34 17.12 -23.98
C GLU A 215 6.65 16.13 -23.02
N TRP A 216 6.85 14.84 -23.27
CA TRP A 216 6.18 13.77 -22.56
C TRP A 216 7.18 12.76 -21.99
N TYR A 217 6.97 12.33 -20.76
CA TYR A 217 7.71 11.23 -20.15
C TYR A 217 6.93 9.92 -20.14
N THR A 218 7.64 8.84 -20.46
CA THR A 218 7.16 7.47 -20.20
C THR A 218 7.38 7.09 -18.74
N VAL A 219 6.59 6.13 -18.24
CA VAL A 219 6.79 5.56 -16.89
C VAL A 219 8.22 5.05 -16.70
N GLU A 220 8.80 4.42 -17.73
CA GLU A 220 10.17 3.88 -17.70
C GLU A 220 11.20 5.00 -17.52
N GLN A 221 11.07 6.10 -18.27
CA GLN A 221 11.93 7.28 -18.12
C GLN A 221 11.82 7.92 -16.73
N ILE A 222 10.61 8.04 -16.16
CA ILE A 222 10.42 8.58 -14.81
C ILE A 222 11.10 7.67 -13.77
N MET A 223 11.01 6.36 -13.95
CA MET A 223 11.66 5.39 -13.06
C MET A 223 13.18 5.53 -13.10
N GLU A 224 13.77 5.70 -14.28
CA GLU A 224 15.22 5.86 -14.46
C GLU A 224 15.71 7.20 -13.91
N LEU A 225 15.08 8.31 -14.31
CA LEU A 225 15.50 9.66 -13.92
C LEU A 225 15.37 9.92 -12.42
N TYR A 226 14.29 9.45 -11.81
CA TYR A 226 13.97 9.74 -10.41
C TYR A 226 14.19 8.55 -9.47
N SER A 227 14.68 7.41 -9.97
CA SER A 227 14.87 6.18 -9.19
C SER A 227 13.62 5.80 -8.38
N MET A 228 12.45 5.93 -9.01
CA MET A 228 11.14 5.65 -8.41
C MET A 228 10.66 4.24 -8.76
N THR A 229 9.87 3.64 -7.87
CA THR A 229 9.19 2.39 -8.19
C THR A 229 7.97 2.65 -9.07
N LYS A 230 7.63 1.70 -9.95
CA LYS A 230 6.45 1.78 -10.84
C LYS A 230 5.16 2.14 -10.08
N ASN A 231 4.94 1.51 -8.93
CA ASN A 231 3.77 1.79 -8.08
C ASN A 231 3.78 3.22 -7.54
N SER A 232 4.95 3.74 -7.16
CA SER A 232 5.06 5.12 -6.68
C SER A 232 4.78 6.13 -7.78
N VAL A 233 5.13 5.84 -9.04
CA VAL A 233 4.80 6.69 -10.19
C VAL A 233 3.28 6.74 -10.41
N TYR A 234 2.60 5.59 -10.37
CA TYR A 234 1.14 5.55 -10.50
C TYR A 234 0.40 6.22 -9.34
N SER A 235 0.85 6.01 -8.10
CA SER A 235 0.27 6.68 -6.92
C SER A 235 0.41 8.20 -7.05
N LEU A 236 1.61 8.67 -7.38
CA LEU A 236 1.89 10.10 -7.52
C LEU A 236 1.02 10.75 -8.62
N THR A 237 1.00 10.13 -9.80
CA THR A 237 0.24 10.66 -10.95
C THR A 237 -1.27 10.64 -10.71
N SER A 238 -1.76 9.67 -9.94
CA SER A 238 -3.17 9.61 -9.53
C SER A 238 -3.52 10.63 -8.46
N GLU A 239 -2.68 10.80 -7.44
CA GLU A 239 -2.91 11.76 -6.34
C GLU A 239 -2.85 13.21 -6.82
N ARG A 240 -1.92 13.52 -7.73
CA ARG A 240 -1.71 14.86 -8.27
C ARG A 240 -2.54 15.16 -9.52
N ALA A 241 -3.32 14.19 -10.00
CA ALA A 241 -4.12 14.29 -11.21
C ALA A 241 -3.34 14.82 -12.44
N ILE A 242 -2.10 14.33 -12.61
CA ILE A 242 -1.18 14.76 -13.67
C ILE A 242 -1.77 14.46 -15.04
N THR A 243 -1.59 15.40 -15.99
CA THR A 243 -2.04 15.23 -17.37
C THR A 243 -1.38 14.01 -18.00
N LYS A 244 -2.20 13.10 -18.55
CA LYS A 244 -1.72 11.84 -19.14
C LYS A 244 -2.33 11.58 -20.50
N LYS A 245 -1.51 11.09 -21.42
CA LYS A 245 -1.89 10.69 -22.77
C LYS A 245 -1.52 9.22 -22.96
N ASN A 246 -2.37 8.46 -23.66
CA ASN A 246 -2.00 7.13 -24.09
C ASN A 246 -1.57 7.20 -25.56
N GLN A 247 -0.35 6.76 -25.85
CA GLN A 247 0.14 6.64 -27.22
C GLN A 247 0.70 5.23 -27.41
N SER A 248 0.21 4.52 -28.42
CA SER A 248 0.69 3.17 -28.77
C SER A 248 0.70 2.17 -27.61
N GLY A 249 -0.28 2.27 -26.69
CA GLY A 249 -0.40 1.39 -25.53
C GLY A 249 0.51 1.73 -24.34
N LYS A 250 1.34 2.78 -24.44
CA LYS A 250 2.10 3.33 -23.31
C LYS A 250 1.40 4.58 -22.77
N THR A 251 1.37 4.71 -21.44
CA THR A 251 0.91 5.93 -20.79
C THR A 251 2.07 6.90 -20.65
N LEU A 252 1.89 8.08 -21.21
CA LEU A 252 2.77 9.22 -21.20
C LEU A 252 2.22 10.27 -20.24
N TYR A 253 3.10 11.01 -19.60
CA TYR A 253 2.78 12.07 -18.66
C TYR A 253 3.50 13.36 -19.04
N ASP A 254 2.92 14.51 -18.70
CA ASP A 254 3.58 15.79 -18.95
C ASP A 254 4.91 15.90 -18.17
N LYS A 255 5.97 16.22 -18.89
CA LYS A 255 7.30 16.41 -18.31
C LYS A 255 7.35 17.62 -17.38
N SER A 256 6.71 18.73 -17.71
CA SER A 256 6.84 19.97 -16.94
C SER A 256 6.21 19.85 -15.54
N GLU A 257 5.01 19.25 -15.48
CA GLU A 257 4.33 18.93 -14.23
C GLU A 257 5.14 17.94 -13.39
N ILE A 258 5.69 16.89 -14.00
CA ILE A 258 6.49 15.88 -13.32
C ILE A 258 7.75 16.50 -12.71
N ASP A 259 8.49 17.29 -13.49
CA ASP A 259 9.72 17.92 -13.04
C ASP A 259 9.44 18.84 -11.85
N THR A 260 8.39 19.66 -11.93
CA THR A 260 7.97 20.56 -10.84
C THR A 260 7.63 19.78 -9.56
N ILE A 261 6.94 18.64 -9.68
CA ILE A 261 6.51 17.82 -8.55
C ILE A 261 7.70 17.02 -7.95
N LEU A 262 8.62 16.57 -8.78
CA LEU A 262 9.71 15.68 -8.39
C LEU A 262 11.03 16.40 -8.09
N GLN A 263 11.21 17.65 -8.50
CA GLN A 263 12.37 18.48 -8.18
C GLN A 263 12.74 18.44 -6.69
N PRO A 264 11.80 18.60 -5.73
CA PRO A 264 12.12 18.53 -4.30
C PRO A 264 12.63 17.16 -3.82
N ARG A 265 12.49 16.09 -4.61
CA ARG A 265 13.00 14.75 -4.25
C ARG A 265 14.44 14.51 -4.65
N LEU A 266 14.96 15.24 -5.66
CA LEU A 266 16.27 14.98 -6.25
C LEU A 266 17.43 15.41 -5.34
N GLY A 267 17.16 16.28 -4.37
CA GLY A 267 18.16 16.90 -3.51
C GLY A 267 19.01 17.91 -4.29
N ASP A 268 19.69 18.81 -3.59
CA ASP A 268 20.54 19.80 -4.24
C ASP A 268 21.73 19.11 -4.91
N ALA A 269 21.98 19.42 -6.19
CA ALA A 269 23.07 18.84 -6.98
C ALA A 269 24.47 19.21 -6.45
N SER A 270 24.57 20.21 -5.56
CA SER A 270 25.80 20.63 -4.91
C SER A 270 26.27 19.69 -3.78
N ILE A 271 25.40 18.76 -3.33
CA ILE A 271 25.67 17.90 -2.18
C ILE A 271 26.14 16.53 -2.66
N VAL A 272 27.43 16.26 -2.46
CA VAL A 272 28.10 15.02 -2.92
C VAL A 272 27.82 13.85 -1.97
N GLU A 273 27.82 14.10 -0.67
CA GLU A 273 27.75 13.05 0.34
C GLU A 273 26.43 13.05 1.11
N TRP A 274 25.83 11.86 1.19
CA TRP A 274 24.55 11.64 1.84
C TRP A 274 24.66 10.51 2.87
N TYR A 275 24.06 10.69 4.04
CA TYR A 275 23.84 9.64 5.02
C TYR A 275 22.52 8.91 4.78
N THR A 276 22.51 7.61 5.05
CA THR A 276 21.29 6.84 5.28
C THR A 276 20.87 6.88 6.76
N ASN A 277 19.60 6.54 7.06
CA ASN A 277 19.16 6.42 8.47
C ASN A 277 19.96 5.38 9.25
N ASP A 278 20.35 4.28 8.60
CA ASP A 278 21.14 3.21 9.22
C ASP A 278 22.56 3.72 9.53
N GLU A 279 23.20 4.43 8.60
CA GLU A 279 24.50 5.07 8.85
C GLU A 279 24.45 6.10 9.98
N ILE A 280 23.38 6.90 10.08
CA ILE A 280 23.24 7.87 11.19
C ILE A 280 23.11 7.15 12.52
N LYS A 281 22.41 6.02 12.55
CA LYS A 281 22.30 5.19 13.74
C LYS A 281 23.65 4.63 14.15
N ASP A 282 24.44 4.16 13.19
CA ASP A 282 25.76 3.56 13.46
C ASP A 282 26.80 4.62 13.89
N VAL A 283 26.81 5.79 13.24
CA VAL A 283 27.79 6.85 13.52
C VAL A 283 27.42 7.65 14.78
N TYR A 284 26.16 8.02 14.93
CA TYR A 284 25.70 8.96 15.97
C TYR A 284 24.87 8.31 17.07
N GLY A 285 24.42 7.06 16.90
CA GLY A 285 23.54 6.38 17.85
C GLY A 285 22.11 6.93 17.86
N PHE A 286 21.70 7.72 16.86
CA PHE A 286 20.37 8.32 16.83
C PHE A 286 19.32 7.35 16.29
N GLU A 287 18.17 7.29 16.95
CA GLU A 287 17.03 6.52 16.46
C GLU A 287 16.36 7.17 15.24
N PRO A 288 15.85 6.39 14.26
CA PRO A 288 15.24 6.92 13.04
C PRO A 288 14.11 7.94 13.28
N GLY A 289 13.29 7.73 14.32
CA GLY A 289 12.21 8.67 14.67
C GLY A 289 12.73 10.04 15.10
N TYR A 290 13.86 10.06 15.82
CA TYR A 290 14.52 11.29 16.23
C TYR A 290 15.22 11.98 15.06
N VAL A 291 15.89 11.23 14.18
CA VAL A 291 16.56 11.77 12.98
C VAL A 291 15.57 12.57 12.11
N ALA A 292 14.36 12.07 11.91
CA ALA A 292 13.33 12.79 11.15
C ALA A 292 12.96 14.15 11.76
N SER A 293 12.77 14.20 13.08
CA SER A 293 12.50 15.47 13.80
C SER A 293 13.69 16.41 13.74
N PHE A 294 14.91 15.89 13.88
CA PHE A 294 16.15 16.65 13.83
C PHE A 294 16.36 17.31 12.47
N VAL A 295 16.20 16.55 11.38
CA VAL A 295 16.29 17.03 10.00
C VAL A 295 15.26 18.13 9.73
N PHE A 296 14.03 17.96 10.22
CA PHE A 296 12.97 18.95 10.06
C PHE A 296 13.29 20.26 10.80
N LYS A 297 13.73 20.18 12.06
CA LYS A 297 14.07 21.37 12.87
C LYS A 297 15.24 22.15 12.30
N ASN A 298 16.27 21.46 11.83
CA ASN A 298 17.49 22.08 11.31
C ASN A 298 17.42 22.38 9.80
N LYS A 299 16.26 22.16 9.16
CA LYS A 299 16.04 22.36 7.72
C LYS A 299 17.13 21.71 6.85
N ILE A 300 17.55 20.50 7.23
CA ILE A 300 18.63 19.79 6.54
C ILE A 300 18.14 19.30 5.17
N PRO A 301 18.89 19.53 4.08
CA PRO A 301 18.57 19.02 2.76
C PRO A 301 18.37 17.50 2.77
N LYS A 302 17.30 17.03 2.13
CA LYS A 302 16.92 15.62 2.06
C LYS A 302 16.65 15.20 0.63
N LYS A 303 17.05 13.98 0.31
CA LYS A 303 16.81 13.31 -0.97
C LYS A 303 16.05 12.02 -0.71
N ARG A 304 15.20 11.59 -1.66
CA ARG A 304 14.50 10.31 -1.57
C ARG A 304 14.80 9.46 -2.81
N ILE A 305 15.33 8.27 -2.58
CA ILE A 305 15.58 7.27 -3.62
C ILE A 305 14.79 6.02 -3.23
N GLY A 306 13.79 5.66 -4.03
CA GLY A 306 12.84 4.60 -3.71
C GLY A 306 12.15 4.79 -2.34
N ASN A 307 12.32 3.80 -1.45
CA ASN A 307 11.76 3.85 -0.08
C ASN A 307 12.76 4.37 0.97
N LYS A 308 13.99 4.73 0.57
CA LYS A 308 15.04 5.20 1.47
C LYS A 308 15.17 6.72 1.41
N GLY A 309 15.24 7.33 2.58
CA GLY A 309 15.55 8.75 2.75
C GLY A 309 17.06 8.94 2.96
N TYR A 310 17.59 9.98 2.35
CA TYR A 310 19.00 10.36 2.39
C TYR A 310 19.10 11.79 2.91
N TYR A 311 20.08 12.07 3.76
CA TYR A 311 20.30 13.38 4.38
C TYR A 311 21.73 13.86 4.11
N SER A 312 21.93 15.15 3.87
CA SER A 312 23.27 15.69 3.59
C SER A 312 24.23 15.47 4.78
N LYS A 313 25.40 14.88 4.53
CA LYS A 313 26.39 14.63 5.60
C LYS A 313 26.89 15.94 6.21
N GLN A 314 27.33 16.87 5.38
CA GLN A 314 27.91 18.14 5.83
C GLN A 314 26.93 18.96 6.69
N HIS A 315 25.68 19.10 6.24
CA HIS A 315 24.67 19.84 7.00
C HIS A 315 24.25 19.10 8.26
N PHE A 316 24.22 17.77 8.24
CA PHE A 316 23.90 16.97 9.42
C PHE A 316 25.00 17.06 10.46
N ASP A 317 26.26 16.90 10.07
CA ASP A 317 27.42 16.98 10.96
C ASP A 317 27.53 18.37 11.59
N LYS A 318 27.33 19.43 10.80
CA LYS A 318 27.26 20.80 11.29
C LYS A 318 26.16 20.98 12.33
N ALA A 319 24.94 20.51 12.06
CA ALA A 319 23.83 20.62 12.99
C ALA A 319 24.05 19.78 14.27
N VAL A 320 24.72 18.63 14.17
CA VAL A 320 25.09 17.81 15.33
C VAL A 320 26.16 18.51 16.16
N ALA A 321 27.15 19.13 15.52
CA ALA A 321 28.19 19.92 16.19
C ALA A 321 27.64 21.16 16.89
N GLU A 322 26.64 21.83 16.32
CA GLU A 322 25.97 22.96 16.97
C GLU A 322 25.21 22.53 18.25
N ARG A 323 24.68 21.30 18.28
CA ARG A 323 23.92 20.77 19.41
C ARG A 323 24.78 20.09 20.48
N LYS A 324 25.90 19.48 20.10
CA LYS A 324 26.97 19.07 21.02
C LYS A 324 28.00 20.21 21.03
N PRO A 325 27.80 21.29 21.83
CA PRO A 325 28.84 22.29 21.97
C PRO A 325 30.15 21.58 22.31
N SER A 326 31.22 21.92 21.60
CA SER A 326 32.46 21.14 21.61
C SER A 326 32.82 20.71 23.03
N THR A 327 33.09 19.43 23.22
CA THR A 327 33.59 18.88 24.49
C THR A 327 35.04 19.32 24.74
N GLU A 328 35.45 20.45 24.17
CA GLU A 328 36.72 21.10 24.44
C GLU A 328 36.60 21.76 25.81
N TYR A 329 37.11 21.07 26.82
CA TYR A 329 37.34 21.67 28.12
C TYR A 329 38.72 22.33 28.13
N ILE A 330 38.77 23.62 28.45
CA ILE A 330 40.02 24.35 28.68
C ILE A 330 40.34 24.40 30.17
N THR A 331 41.62 24.36 30.53
CA THR A 331 42.06 24.54 31.92
C THR A 331 41.87 25.98 32.36
N VAL A 332 41.78 26.19 33.68
CA VAL A 332 41.66 27.55 34.26
C VAL A 332 42.80 28.46 33.81
N ASP A 333 44.04 27.95 33.78
CA ASP A 333 45.21 28.75 33.37
C ASP A 333 45.10 29.20 31.91
N LYS A 334 44.65 28.30 31.01
CA LYS A 334 44.42 28.64 29.61
C LYS A 334 43.27 29.63 29.42
N ALA A 335 42.24 29.58 30.29
CA ALA A 335 41.18 30.57 30.30
C ALA A 335 41.66 31.95 30.77
N MET A 336 42.59 32.01 31.74
CA MET A 336 43.22 33.27 32.16
C MET A 336 43.98 33.93 31.01
N GLU A 337 44.73 33.15 30.24
CA GLU A 337 45.48 33.63 29.07
C GLU A 337 44.56 34.10 27.94
N LEU A 338 43.55 33.29 27.58
CA LEU A 338 42.65 33.59 26.46
C LEU A 338 41.78 34.83 26.70
N TYR A 339 41.28 35.03 27.92
CA TYR A 339 40.35 36.11 28.24
C TYR A 339 40.98 37.27 29.03
N ARG A 340 42.30 37.19 29.32
CA ARG A 340 43.05 38.19 30.10
C ARG A 340 42.41 38.50 31.46
N MET A 341 41.97 37.46 32.16
CA MET A 341 41.30 37.57 33.47
C MET A 341 42.15 37.01 34.60
N SER A 342 41.99 37.54 35.81
CA SER A 342 42.59 36.95 37.01
C SER A 342 41.92 35.62 37.36
N ARG A 343 42.66 34.73 38.03
CA ARG A 343 42.17 33.42 38.49
C ARG A 343 40.85 33.53 39.26
N ASP A 344 40.75 34.49 40.17
CA ASP A 344 39.56 34.70 40.99
C ASP A 344 38.37 35.20 40.17
N ALA A 345 38.62 36.03 39.15
CA ALA A 345 37.57 36.49 38.24
C ALA A 345 37.01 35.32 37.41
N VAL A 346 37.86 34.40 36.96
CA VAL A 346 37.41 33.17 36.26
C VAL A 346 36.55 32.31 37.18
N TYR A 347 36.97 32.08 38.44
CA TYR A 347 36.16 31.31 39.40
C TYR A 347 34.82 31.98 39.74
N ALA A 348 34.81 33.31 39.90
CA ALA A 348 33.60 34.07 40.13
C ALA A 348 32.62 33.96 38.94
N CYS A 349 33.11 34.03 37.70
CA CYS A 349 32.30 33.86 36.49
C CYS A 349 31.72 32.44 36.39
N VAL A 350 32.52 31.41 36.63
CA VAL A 350 32.06 30.01 36.66
C VAL A 350 30.97 29.80 37.69
N LYS A 351 31.10 30.41 38.89
CA LYS A 351 30.10 30.34 39.96
C LYS A 351 28.83 31.11 39.63
N ARG A 352 28.93 32.30 39.03
CA ARG A 352 27.78 33.15 38.68
C ARG A 352 26.94 32.59 37.52
N HIS A 353 27.58 32.03 36.50
CA HIS A 353 26.90 31.56 35.29
C HIS A 353 26.72 30.04 35.23
N ASN A 354 27.01 29.33 36.33
CA ASN A 354 26.87 27.88 36.47
C ASN A 354 27.50 27.09 35.30
N ILE A 355 28.75 27.45 34.95
CA ILE A 355 29.45 26.86 33.81
C ILE A 355 29.81 25.40 34.10
N PRO A 356 29.51 24.45 33.20
CA PRO A 356 29.90 23.05 33.36
C PRO A 356 31.41 22.89 33.54
N LYS A 357 31.80 22.16 34.60
CA LYS A 357 33.20 21.91 34.98
C LYS A 357 33.45 20.42 35.23
N ILE A 358 34.61 19.93 34.77
CA ILE A 358 35.11 18.58 35.06
C ILE A 358 36.34 18.72 35.96
N LYS A 359 36.40 17.93 37.03
CA LYS A 359 37.54 17.87 37.94
C LYS A 359 38.36 16.61 37.64
N GLU A 360 39.55 16.78 37.08
CA GLU A 360 40.54 15.71 36.91
C GLU A 360 41.69 15.96 37.90
N GLY A 361 41.59 15.37 39.10
CA GLY A 361 42.57 15.57 40.16
C GLY A 361 42.62 17.02 40.66
N PRO A 362 43.80 17.68 40.69
CA PRO A 362 43.93 19.08 41.10
C PRO A 362 43.55 20.09 40.00
N ILE A 363 43.36 19.64 38.76
CA ILE A 363 43.08 20.50 37.61
C ILE A 363 41.57 20.56 37.38
N ILE A 364 41.04 21.78 37.25
CA ILE A 364 39.66 22.05 36.87
C ILE A 364 39.64 22.41 35.38
N LYS A 365 38.85 21.68 34.60
CA LYS A 365 38.62 21.99 33.19
C LYS A 365 37.20 22.56 33.01
N LEU A 366 37.09 23.66 32.29
CA LEU A 366 35.88 24.44 32.06
C LEU A 366 35.45 24.30 30.61
N GLN A 367 34.15 24.22 30.35
CA GLN A 367 33.64 24.11 28.99
C GLN A 367 33.94 25.39 28.19
N LYS A 368 34.71 25.27 27.11
CA LYS A 368 35.17 26.41 26.29
C LYS A 368 34.01 27.18 25.66
N SER A 369 33.04 26.49 25.07
CA SER A 369 31.88 27.11 24.42
C SER A 369 31.03 27.98 25.37
N ALA A 370 30.93 27.57 26.65
CA ALA A 370 30.19 28.32 27.66
C ALA A 370 30.94 29.59 28.09
N LEU A 371 32.28 29.55 28.08
CA LEU A 371 33.11 30.74 28.31
C LEU A 371 33.05 31.68 27.10
N GLU A 372 33.14 31.17 25.88
CA GLU A 372 33.05 31.97 24.65
C GLU A 372 31.70 32.68 24.53
N ALA A 373 30.59 32.02 24.85
CA ALA A 373 29.26 32.63 24.84
C ALA A 373 29.10 33.79 25.85
N LEU A 374 29.83 33.75 26.97
CA LEU A 374 29.79 34.80 27.99
C LEU A 374 30.68 35.99 27.64
N PHE A 375 31.86 35.73 27.08
CA PHE A 375 32.88 36.78 26.84
C PHE A 375 32.87 37.32 25.41
N ASN A 376 32.26 36.61 24.46
CA ASN A 376 32.11 37.07 23.08
C ASN A 376 30.66 36.81 22.61
N PRO A 377 29.68 37.58 23.11
CA PRO A 377 28.32 37.45 22.64
C PRO A 377 28.31 37.78 21.14
N VAL A 378 27.99 36.77 20.32
CA VAL A 378 27.80 36.95 18.89
C VAL A 378 26.80 38.09 18.70
N LYS A 379 27.26 39.25 18.23
CA LYS A 379 26.38 40.35 17.82
C LYS A 379 25.60 39.85 16.61
N LEU A 380 24.41 39.32 16.86
CA LEU A 380 23.37 39.19 15.85
C LEU A 380 22.99 40.63 15.46
N TYR A 381 23.59 41.13 14.38
CA TYR A 381 23.03 42.28 13.68
C TYR A 381 21.67 41.83 13.13
N ILE A 382 20.61 42.41 13.72
CA ILE A 382 19.23 42.32 13.24
C ILE A 382 19.11 43.10 11.94
#